data_AF-A0A8S3Y5E2-F1
#
_entry.id   AF-A0A8S3Y5E2-F1
#
_cell.length_a   1.000
_cell.length_b   1.000
_cell.length_c   1.000
_cell.angle_alpha   90.00
_cell.angle_beta   90.00
_cell.angle_gamma   90.00
#
_symmetry.space_group_name_H-M   'P 1'
#
loop_
_entity.id
_entity.type
_entity.pdbx_description
1 polymer ?
#
loop_
_entity_poly.entity_id
_entity_poly.type
_entity_poly.pdbx_seq_one_letter_code
_entity_poly.pdbx_strand_id
1 'polypeptide(L)'
;MFSQDALYGFTESLSWLRSMSDKLNAEVVEQVNNTQELVMKNNFMKESNEYLLKKCLEESRISDVASWRWVLDDLAKRLEDSIDALKHESDALRVVVHRIDYEINAATSYVAKPGALSPMIDHVEEAIMQELAFLREEKRNFERMIIQVNKQIAGLEKTKKRIVDDAFNKYQAMSVDEACCHNDHKFVNIENNKTKKPKKAARVQLSITAQAYGTRVDSALRRRLHSNVIKLQDLDWQREEAIRDFQSMENELTTTEKSVLDTMDRQKTVQDRLAERTLRPFGEHTSDGVNRQLRNELGKLRQFIKELRTNIQIIISLQNHLRGAIAHIDCNAEDIAQVVKIDQERLRARLGDETGTNVNATNTASLPQPRHDSSERRMEYPLDAIKEEDENDLF
;
A
#
# COMPACT_ATOMS: atom_id res chain seq x y z
N MET A 1 -16.64 -108.33 41.42
CA MET A 1 -16.32 -108.27 39.98
C MET A 1 -17.29 -107.27 39.35
N PHE A 2 -16.93 -105.98 39.36
CA PHE A 2 -17.68 -104.92 38.68
C PHE A 2 -16.67 -104.04 37.95
N SER A 3 -17.05 -103.66 36.74
CA SER A 3 -16.23 -103.27 35.61
C SER A 3 -15.36 -102.04 35.83
N GLN A 4 -14.09 -102.16 35.43
CA GLN A 4 -13.06 -101.12 35.51
C GLN A 4 -12.83 -100.42 34.16
N ASP A 5 -13.77 -100.54 33.21
CA ASP A 5 -13.59 -100.12 31.81
C ASP A 5 -14.35 -98.84 31.41
N ALA A 6 -14.94 -98.12 32.37
CA ALA A 6 -15.72 -96.90 32.06
C ALA A 6 -14.93 -95.58 32.19
N LEU A 7 -13.61 -95.62 32.43
CA LEU A 7 -12.82 -94.41 32.75
C LEU A 7 -11.91 -93.89 31.62
N TYR A 8 -11.81 -94.59 30.48
CA TYR A 8 -10.87 -94.24 29.40
C TYR A 8 -11.43 -93.29 28.32
N GLY A 9 -12.75 -93.07 28.26
CA GLY A 9 -13.37 -92.14 27.30
C GLY A 9 -13.46 -90.69 27.77
N PHE A 10 -13.21 -90.42 29.05
CA PHE A 10 -13.37 -89.09 29.64
C PHE A 10 -12.11 -88.22 29.51
N THR A 11 -10.94 -88.84 29.35
CA THR A 11 -9.64 -88.14 29.28
C THR A 11 -9.42 -87.44 27.94
N GLU A 12 -9.95 -87.99 26.85
CA GLU A 12 -9.78 -87.43 25.50
C GLU A 12 -10.62 -86.14 25.32
N SER A 13 -11.87 -86.14 25.81
CA SER A 13 -12.74 -84.96 25.82
C SER A 13 -12.18 -83.82 26.69
N LEU A 14 -11.60 -84.15 27.85
CA LEU A 14 -10.92 -83.19 28.73
C LEU A 14 -9.65 -82.61 28.09
N SER A 15 -8.88 -83.44 27.37
CA SER A 15 -7.68 -82.98 26.66
C SER A 15 -8.02 -82.00 25.53
N TRP A 16 -9.13 -82.24 24.82
CA TRP A 16 -9.62 -81.36 23.76
C TRP A 16 -10.12 -80.02 24.31
N LEU A 17 -10.89 -80.04 25.40
CA LEU A 17 -11.33 -78.81 26.09
C LEU A 17 -10.15 -77.99 26.61
N ARG A 18 -9.12 -78.65 27.15
CA ARG A 18 -7.89 -77.98 27.60
C ARG A 18 -7.15 -77.35 26.43
N SER A 19 -6.97 -78.06 25.32
CA SER A 19 -6.35 -77.53 24.09
C SER A 19 -7.13 -76.33 23.52
N MET A 20 -8.47 -76.41 23.51
CA MET A 20 -9.31 -75.29 23.05
C MET A 20 -9.25 -74.10 24.00
N SER A 21 -9.21 -74.33 25.32
CA SER A 21 -8.99 -73.29 26.33
C SER A 21 -7.62 -72.63 26.18
N ASP A 22 -6.56 -73.42 26.00
CA ASP A 22 -5.20 -72.91 25.83
C ASP A 22 -5.08 -72.10 24.54
N LYS A 23 -5.71 -72.54 23.44
CA LYS A 23 -5.78 -71.81 22.18
C LYS A 23 -6.53 -70.48 22.33
N LEU A 24 -7.69 -70.49 22.97
CA LEU A 24 -8.47 -69.26 23.20
C LEU A 24 -7.71 -68.29 24.11
N ASN A 25 -7.04 -68.80 25.15
CA ASN A 25 -6.23 -67.98 26.05
C ASN A 25 -5.03 -67.37 25.31
N ALA A 26 -4.39 -68.12 24.40
CA ALA A 26 -3.34 -67.61 23.54
C ALA A 26 -3.85 -66.49 22.60
N GLU A 27 -5.00 -66.68 21.96
CA GLU A 27 -5.62 -65.66 21.10
C GLU A 27 -6.00 -64.38 21.88
N VAL A 28 -6.54 -64.52 23.10
CA VAL A 28 -6.87 -63.38 23.97
C VAL A 28 -5.61 -62.62 24.38
N VAL A 29 -4.54 -63.33 24.77
CA VAL A 29 -3.25 -62.71 25.12
C VAL A 29 -2.66 -61.97 23.92
N GLU A 30 -2.69 -62.55 22.73
CA GLU A 30 -2.22 -61.91 21.50
C GLU A 30 -3.03 -60.64 21.19
N GLN A 31 -4.36 -60.69 21.30
CA GLN A 31 -5.23 -59.53 21.08
C GLN A 31 -4.98 -58.40 22.08
N VAL A 32 -4.77 -58.73 23.37
CA VAL A 32 -4.40 -57.76 24.41
C VAL A 32 -3.05 -57.12 24.09
N ASN A 33 -2.06 -57.93 23.69
CA ASN A 33 -0.73 -57.45 23.36
C ASN A 33 -0.75 -56.50 22.14
N ASN A 34 -1.49 -56.87 21.09
CA ASN A 34 -1.69 -56.03 19.90
C ASN A 34 -2.40 -54.70 20.25
N THR A 35 -3.36 -54.74 21.18
CA THR A 35 -4.06 -53.54 21.64
C THR A 35 -3.14 -52.63 22.44
N GLN A 36 -2.31 -53.21 23.32
CA GLN A 36 -1.32 -52.47 24.10
C GLN A 36 -0.27 -51.82 23.18
N GLU A 37 0.23 -52.55 22.17
CA GLU A 37 1.15 -52.02 21.17
C GLU A 37 0.55 -50.82 20.41
N LEU A 38 -0.72 -50.91 20.01
CA LEU A 38 -1.42 -49.82 19.34
C LEU A 38 -1.61 -48.60 20.26
N VAL A 39 -1.89 -48.80 21.55
CA VAL A 39 -1.97 -47.71 22.53
C VAL A 39 -0.61 -47.04 22.71
N MET A 40 0.46 -47.82 22.86
CA MET A 40 1.83 -47.27 22.95
C MET A 40 2.22 -46.50 21.69
N LYS A 41 1.96 -47.04 20.50
CA LYS A 41 2.22 -46.33 19.22
C LYS A 41 1.43 -45.03 19.12
N ASN A 42 0.16 -45.01 19.53
CA ASN A 42 -0.63 -43.78 19.52
C ASN A 42 -0.13 -42.75 20.55
N ASN A 43 0.24 -43.18 21.75
CA ASN A 43 0.82 -42.30 22.76
C ASN A 43 2.14 -41.70 22.28
N PHE A 44 3.04 -42.53 21.74
CA PHE A 44 4.31 -42.08 21.19
C PHE A 44 4.11 -41.09 20.02
N MET A 45 3.19 -41.37 19.10
CA MET A 45 2.85 -40.44 18.02
C MET A 45 2.27 -39.14 18.55
N LYS A 46 1.43 -39.18 19.60
CA LYS A 46 0.89 -37.98 20.23
C LYS A 46 1.99 -37.14 20.87
N GLU A 47 2.83 -37.73 21.70
CA GLU A 47 3.98 -37.07 22.35
C GLU A 47 4.95 -36.48 21.33
N SER A 48 5.26 -37.22 20.26
CA SER A 48 6.12 -36.72 19.18
C SER A 48 5.49 -35.54 18.43
N ASN A 49 4.19 -35.57 18.16
CA ASN A 49 3.50 -34.46 17.48
C ASN A 49 3.42 -33.22 18.37
N GLU A 50 3.17 -33.42 19.66
CA GLU A 50 3.12 -32.36 20.67
C GLU A 50 4.48 -31.68 20.82
N TYR A 51 5.56 -32.46 20.89
CA TYR A 51 6.92 -31.95 20.89
C TYR A 51 7.26 -31.15 19.62
N LEU A 52 6.92 -31.66 18.44
CA LEU A 52 7.17 -30.96 17.18
C LEU A 52 6.37 -29.65 17.09
N LEU A 53 5.12 -29.65 17.56
CA LEU A 53 4.29 -28.45 17.60
C LEU A 53 4.90 -27.40 18.55
N LYS A 54 5.28 -27.80 19.76
CA LYS A 54 5.90 -26.92 20.75
C LYS A 54 7.21 -26.33 20.23
N LYS A 55 8.07 -27.17 19.65
CA LYS A 55 9.32 -26.74 19.05
C LYS A 55 9.10 -25.75 17.90
N CYS A 56 8.13 -26.01 17.02
CA CYS A 56 7.78 -25.10 15.92
C CYS A 56 7.24 -23.75 16.42
N LEU A 57 6.40 -23.77 17.46
CA LEU A 57 5.87 -22.56 18.08
C LEU A 57 6.97 -21.74 18.78
N GLU A 58 7.81 -22.38 19.59
CA GLU A 58 8.87 -21.72 20.35
C GLU A 58 10.01 -21.24 19.45
N GLU A 59 10.60 -22.13 18.64
CA GLU A 59 11.82 -21.81 17.87
C GLU A 59 11.56 -20.92 16.65
N SER A 60 10.46 -21.14 15.93
CA SER A 60 10.17 -20.35 14.72
C SER A 60 9.23 -19.21 15.04
N ARG A 61 7.99 -19.51 15.46
CA ARG A 61 6.95 -18.49 15.44
C ARG A 61 7.12 -17.42 16.53
N ILE A 62 7.32 -17.82 17.79
CA ILE A 62 7.46 -16.87 18.91
C ILE A 62 8.72 -16.01 18.71
N SER A 63 9.83 -16.63 18.34
CA SER A 63 11.09 -15.93 18.02
C SER A 63 10.91 -14.92 16.88
N ASP A 64 10.26 -15.32 15.78
CA ASP A 64 10.00 -14.43 14.64
C ASP A 64 9.13 -13.24 15.04
N VAL A 65 8.02 -13.49 15.76
CA VAL A 65 7.11 -12.42 16.20
C VAL A 65 7.80 -11.48 17.19
N ALA A 66 8.65 -12.00 18.09
CA ALA A 66 9.46 -11.19 19.00
C ALA A 66 10.46 -10.30 18.26
N SER A 67 11.14 -10.84 17.25
CA SER A 67 12.05 -10.08 16.38
C SER A 67 11.32 -8.94 15.66
N TRP A 68 10.17 -9.22 15.06
CA TRP A 68 9.35 -8.19 14.42
C TRP A 68 8.86 -7.12 15.39
N ARG A 69 8.44 -7.50 16.61
CA ARG A 69 8.04 -6.54 17.64
C ARG A 69 9.18 -5.60 17.97
N TRP A 70 10.39 -6.14 18.18
CA TRP A 70 11.57 -5.33 18.47
C TRP A 70 11.88 -4.33 17.35
N VAL A 71 11.82 -4.76 16.08
CA VAL A 71 12.01 -3.87 14.92
C VAL A 71 10.99 -2.74 14.90
N LEU A 72 9.72 -3.03 15.21
CA LEU A 72 8.65 -2.03 15.26
C LEU A 72 8.83 -1.05 16.42
N ASP A 73 9.23 -1.54 17.60
CA ASP A 73 9.51 -0.72 18.78
C ASP A 73 10.69 0.24 18.50
N ASP A 74 11.77 -0.26 17.89
CA ASP A 74 12.93 0.54 17.51
C ASP A 74 12.58 1.59 16.43
N LEU A 75 11.79 1.22 15.42
CA LEU A 75 11.31 2.16 14.41
C LEU A 75 10.40 3.25 15.01
N ALA A 76 9.51 2.88 15.93
CA ALA A 76 8.67 3.82 16.64
C ALA A 76 9.50 4.80 17.47
N LYS A 77 10.60 4.34 18.08
CA LYS A 77 11.52 5.19 18.83
C LYS A 77 12.26 6.17 17.91
N ARG A 78 12.79 5.72 16.78
CA ARG A 78 13.45 6.59 15.78
C ARG A 78 12.51 7.63 15.18
N LEU A 79 11.24 7.26 14.96
CA LEU A 79 10.22 8.22 14.54
C LEU A 79 9.93 9.26 15.61
N GLU A 80 9.91 8.89 16.90
CA GLU A 80 9.75 9.86 17.98
C GLU A 80 10.88 10.86 18.02
N ASP A 81 12.13 10.40 17.97
CA ASP A 81 13.31 11.28 17.99
C ASP A 81 13.30 12.24 16.77
N SER A 82 12.78 11.77 15.62
CA SER A 82 12.61 12.60 14.42
C SER A 82 11.49 13.64 14.58
N ILE A 83 10.38 13.27 15.22
CA ILE A 83 9.28 14.19 15.55
C ILE A 83 9.77 15.28 16.51
N ASP A 84 10.54 14.92 17.53
CA ASP A 84 11.09 15.86 18.49
C ASP A 84 12.08 16.83 17.83
N ALA A 85 12.94 16.35 16.93
CA ALA A 85 13.82 17.20 16.15
C ALA A 85 13.06 18.22 15.29
N LEU A 86 11.99 17.79 14.59
CA LEU A 86 11.16 18.69 13.79
C LEU A 86 10.36 19.69 14.65
N LYS A 87 9.94 19.30 15.87
CA LYS A 87 9.31 20.22 16.83
C LYS A 87 10.29 21.32 17.24
N HIS A 88 11.53 20.95 17.56
CA HIS A 88 12.59 21.92 17.85
C HIS A 88 12.84 22.89 16.68
N GLU A 89 12.85 22.39 15.44
CA GLU A 89 12.98 23.24 14.25
C GLU A 89 11.79 24.19 14.06
N SER A 90 10.56 23.69 14.22
CA SER A 90 9.33 24.50 14.17
C SER A 90 9.34 25.61 15.22
N ASP A 91 9.78 25.31 16.44
CA ASP A 91 9.88 26.30 17.53
C ASP A 91 10.99 27.33 17.26
N ALA A 92 12.15 26.91 16.72
CA ALA A 92 13.20 27.83 16.31
C ALA A 92 12.71 28.80 15.22
N LEU A 93 11.99 28.30 14.21
CA LEU A 93 11.39 29.13 13.16
C LEU A 93 10.36 30.12 13.75
N ARG A 94 9.56 29.70 14.73
CA ARG A 94 8.61 30.61 15.41
C ARG A 94 9.31 31.73 16.15
N VAL A 95 10.45 31.45 16.81
CA VAL A 95 11.26 32.49 17.46
C VAL A 95 11.78 33.50 16.44
N VAL A 96 12.26 33.03 15.27
CA VAL A 96 12.71 33.91 14.18
C VAL A 96 11.57 34.79 13.67
N VAL A 97 10.39 34.20 13.40
CA VAL A 97 9.20 34.96 12.97
C VAL A 97 8.82 36.02 14.01
N HIS A 98 8.82 35.67 15.30
CA HIS A 98 8.51 36.61 16.36
C HIS A 98 9.52 37.77 16.43
N ARG A 99 10.80 37.47 16.22
CA ARG A 99 11.85 38.49 16.18
C ARG A 99 11.68 39.45 15.00
N ILE A 100 11.42 38.93 13.81
CA ILE A 100 11.17 39.75 12.61
C ILE A 100 9.92 40.63 12.82
N ASP A 101 8.87 40.08 13.42
CA ASP A 101 7.65 40.83 13.72
C ASP A 101 7.91 41.98 14.69
N TYR A 102 8.72 41.76 15.73
CA TYR A 102 9.14 42.81 16.65
C TYR A 102 9.91 43.93 15.92
N GLU A 103 10.84 43.58 15.03
CA GLU A 103 11.63 44.55 14.26
C GLU A 103 10.76 45.37 13.30
N ILE A 104 9.83 44.72 12.59
CA ILE A 104 8.83 45.41 11.74
C ILE A 104 7.99 46.39 12.56
N ASN A 105 7.49 45.97 13.73
CA ASN A 105 6.65 46.80 14.59
C ASN A 105 7.42 47.98 15.19
N ALA A 106 8.66 47.75 15.65
CA ALA A 106 9.53 48.79 16.16
C ALA A 106 9.80 49.85 15.08
N ALA A 107 10.25 49.43 13.90
CA ALA A 107 10.54 50.34 12.78
C ALA A 107 9.28 51.11 12.31
N THR A 108 8.11 50.44 12.26
CA THR A 108 6.85 51.09 11.90
C THR A 108 6.46 52.18 12.92
N SER A 109 6.72 51.96 14.21
CA SER A 109 6.48 52.96 15.26
C SER A 109 7.37 54.20 15.15
N TYR A 110 8.57 54.09 14.57
CA TYR A 110 9.47 55.23 14.34
C TYR A 110 9.06 56.04 13.10
N VAL A 111 8.59 55.37 12.05
CA VAL A 111 8.12 56.02 10.81
C VAL A 111 6.77 56.73 11.01
N ALA A 112 5.92 56.25 11.93
CA ALA A 112 4.59 56.80 12.18
C ALA A 112 4.52 58.11 13.01
N LYS A 113 5.62 58.86 13.17
CA LYS A 113 5.60 60.22 13.75
C LYS A 113 5.84 61.26 12.64
N PRO A 114 4.79 61.74 11.95
CA PRO A 114 4.95 62.79 10.95
C PRO A 114 5.37 64.08 11.65
N GLY A 115 6.58 64.57 11.33
CA GLY A 115 6.89 65.97 11.54
C GLY A 115 5.93 66.82 10.70
N ALA A 116 5.37 67.88 11.29
CA ALA A 116 4.30 68.71 10.75
C ALA A 116 4.64 69.53 9.48
N LEU A 117 5.72 69.19 8.78
CA LEU A 117 6.15 69.82 7.54
C LEU A 117 6.54 68.72 6.56
N SER A 118 5.78 68.62 5.47
CA SER A 118 5.93 67.65 4.37
C SER A 118 7.39 67.29 4.11
N PRO A 119 7.87 66.10 4.52
CA PRO A 119 9.23 65.68 4.20
C PRO A 119 9.25 65.24 2.73
N MET A 120 10.18 65.79 1.96
CA MET A 120 10.68 65.06 0.80
C MET A 120 11.13 63.70 1.31
N ILE A 121 10.57 62.61 0.76
CA ILE A 121 11.06 61.25 0.99
C ILE A 121 12.54 61.29 0.63
N ASP A 122 13.41 61.19 1.64
CA ASP A 122 14.83 61.11 1.39
C ASP A 122 15.20 59.67 0.99
N HIS A 123 16.40 59.50 0.44
CA HIS A 123 16.86 58.19 -0.01
C HIS A 123 16.96 57.17 1.14
N VAL A 124 17.07 57.64 2.39
CA VAL A 124 17.16 56.79 3.58
C VAL A 124 15.79 56.23 3.93
N GLU A 125 14.73 57.03 3.87
CA GLU A 125 13.35 56.58 4.09
C GLU A 125 12.91 55.56 3.04
N GLU A 126 13.30 55.77 1.77
CA GLU A 126 13.06 54.80 0.69
C GLU A 126 13.79 53.46 0.96
N ALA A 127 15.05 53.50 1.40
CA ALA A 127 15.80 52.31 1.76
C ALA A 127 15.17 51.55 2.95
N ILE A 128 14.69 52.26 3.98
CA ILE A 128 13.99 51.66 5.12
C ILE A 128 12.68 50.98 4.68
N MET A 129 11.93 51.60 3.76
CA MET A 129 10.72 50.97 3.21
C MET A 129 11.01 49.70 2.42
N GLN A 130 12.11 49.68 1.65
CA GLN A 130 12.55 48.48 0.92
C GLN A 130 12.97 47.36 1.89
N GLU A 131 13.72 47.68 2.95
CA GLU A 131 14.10 46.72 4.00
C GLU A 131 12.88 46.16 4.73
N LEU A 132 11.91 47.00 5.08
CA LEU A 132 10.65 46.55 5.68
C LEU A 132 9.82 45.65 4.76
N ALA A 133 9.82 45.93 3.45
CA ALA A 133 9.17 45.07 2.48
C ALA A 133 9.84 43.69 2.42
N PHE A 134 11.18 43.66 2.43
CA PHE A 134 11.98 42.43 2.49
C PHE A 134 11.71 41.63 3.76
N LEU A 135 11.76 42.26 4.94
CA LEU A 135 11.47 41.58 6.22
C LEU A 135 10.05 40.99 6.26
N ARG A 136 9.06 41.68 5.68
CA ARG A 136 7.68 41.14 5.55
C ARG A 136 7.60 39.96 4.61
N GLU A 137 8.43 39.90 3.58
CA GLU A 137 8.51 38.75 2.68
C GLU A 137 9.19 37.56 3.37
N GLU A 138 10.32 37.78 4.04
CA GLU A 138 11.02 36.74 4.81
C GLU A 138 10.16 36.18 5.95
N LYS A 139 9.41 37.03 6.66
CA LYS A 139 8.41 36.59 7.64
C LYS A 139 7.42 35.60 7.01
N ARG A 140 6.84 35.95 5.85
CA ARG A 140 5.91 35.08 5.12
C ARG A 140 6.57 33.78 4.65
N ASN A 141 7.86 33.81 4.32
CA ASN A 141 8.62 32.61 3.94
C ASN A 141 8.74 31.65 5.13
N PHE A 142 9.14 32.13 6.30
CA PHE A 142 9.24 31.30 7.51
C PHE A 142 7.87 30.80 7.99
N GLU A 143 6.81 31.61 7.92
CA GLU A 143 5.45 31.17 8.24
C GLU A 143 4.99 30.02 7.33
N ARG A 144 5.28 30.08 6.03
CA ARG A 144 5.02 28.96 5.09
C ARG A 144 5.81 27.71 5.47
N MET A 145 7.08 27.87 5.84
CA MET A 145 7.94 26.76 6.26
C MET A 145 7.42 26.09 7.54
N ILE A 146 6.98 26.87 8.53
CA ILE A 146 6.34 26.36 9.76
C ILE A 146 5.11 25.50 9.43
N ILE A 147 4.26 25.94 8.49
CA ILE A 147 3.09 25.15 8.06
C ILE A 147 3.53 23.81 7.46
N GLN A 148 4.58 23.81 6.62
CA GLN A 148 5.11 22.60 6.00
C GLN A 148 5.71 21.64 7.04
N VAL A 149 6.53 22.13 7.98
CA VAL A 149 7.12 21.32 9.06
C VAL A 149 6.02 20.71 9.94
N ASN A 150 4.99 21.49 10.31
CA ASN A 150 3.86 20.97 11.10
C ASN A 150 3.06 19.90 10.34
N LYS A 151 2.93 20.02 9.01
CA LYS A 151 2.32 18.98 8.17
C LYS A 151 3.15 17.69 8.20
N GLN A 152 4.47 17.79 8.16
CA GLN A 152 5.38 16.65 8.26
C GLN A 152 5.30 15.98 9.65
N ILE A 153 5.31 16.76 10.72
CA ILE A 153 5.13 16.27 12.10
C ILE A 153 3.83 15.47 12.21
N ALA A 154 2.70 16.02 11.75
CA ALA A 154 1.41 15.32 11.79
C ALA A 154 1.39 14.03 10.96
N GLY A 155 2.13 13.97 9.84
CA GLY A 155 2.29 12.76 9.05
C GLY A 155 3.11 11.67 9.75
N LEU A 156 4.19 12.07 10.43
CA LEU A 156 5.03 11.17 11.22
C LEU A 156 4.29 10.66 12.46
N GLU A 157 3.54 11.51 13.17
CA GLU A 157 2.72 11.10 14.32
C GLU A 157 1.68 10.04 13.94
N LYS A 158 1.01 10.19 12.79
CA LYS A 158 0.09 9.18 12.26
C LYS A 158 0.80 7.86 11.97
N THR A 159 2.01 7.92 11.42
CA THR A 159 2.79 6.72 11.08
C THR A 159 3.32 6.01 12.32
N LYS A 160 3.85 6.77 13.29
CA LYS A 160 4.25 6.27 14.61
C LYS A 160 3.08 5.56 15.28
N LYS A 161 1.88 6.17 15.29
CA LYS A 161 0.69 5.55 15.88
C LYS A 161 0.38 4.18 15.27
N ARG A 162 0.39 4.07 13.94
CA ARG A 162 0.17 2.79 13.24
C ARG A 162 1.21 1.72 13.64
N ILE A 163 2.48 2.10 13.73
CA ILE A 163 3.56 1.18 14.12
C ILE A 163 3.39 0.72 15.57
N VAL A 164 3.00 1.61 16.48
CA VAL A 164 2.73 1.26 17.88
C VAL A 164 1.53 0.31 18.00
N ASP A 165 0.46 0.57 17.24
CA ASP A 165 -0.71 -0.32 17.19
C ASP A 165 -0.30 -1.72 16.66
N ASP A 166 0.54 -1.79 15.63
CA ASP A 166 1.08 -3.04 15.10
C ASP A 166 1.98 -3.77 16.09
N ALA A 167 2.88 -3.06 16.78
CA ALA A 167 3.74 -3.62 17.83
C ALA A 167 2.90 -4.22 18.96
N PHE A 168 1.81 -3.53 19.35
CA PHE A 168 0.85 -4.03 20.33
C PHE A 168 0.10 -5.28 19.86
N ASN A 169 -0.29 -5.34 18.59
CA ASN A 169 -0.88 -6.55 18.00
C ASN A 169 0.11 -7.72 17.99
N LYS A 170 1.40 -7.48 17.73
CA LYS A 170 2.46 -8.50 17.83
C LYS A 170 2.63 -8.98 19.27
N TYR A 171 2.60 -8.08 20.25
CA TYR A 171 2.61 -8.44 21.67
C TYR A 171 1.44 -9.35 22.05
N GLN A 172 0.22 -9.03 21.61
CA GLN A 172 -0.95 -9.90 21.87
C GLN A 172 -0.80 -11.27 21.20
N ALA A 173 -0.33 -11.31 19.96
CA ALA A 173 -0.10 -12.57 19.25
C ALA A 173 0.91 -13.46 19.99
N MET A 174 2.03 -12.87 20.45
CA MET A 174 3.01 -13.59 21.27
C MET A 174 2.39 -14.11 22.56
N SER A 175 1.61 -13.29 23.29
CA SER A 175 1.00 -13.71 24.55
C SER A 175 0.05 -14.91 24.37
N VAL A 176 -0.69 -14.95 23.25
CA VAL A 176 -1.52 -16.10 22.90
C VAL A 176 -0.66 -17.33 22.58
N ASP A 177 0.42 -17.15 21.82
CA ASP A 177 1.33 -18.25 21.46
C ASP A 177 2.05 -18.83 22.68
N GLU A 178 2.51 -17.97 23.60
CA GLU A 178 3.09 -18.34 24.89
C GLU A 178 2.07 -19.11 25.74
N ALA A 179 0.82 -18.64 25.84
CA ALA A 179 -0.24 -19.34 26.56
C ALA A 179 -0.52 -20.73 25.97
N CYS A 180 -0.48 -20.87 24.64
CA CYS A 180 -0.60 -22.17 23.96
C CYS A 180 0.57 -23.10 24.28
N CYS A 181 1.79 -22.59 24.46
CA CYS A 181 2.97 -23.39 24.82
C CYS A 181 2.97 -23.85 26.29
N HIS A 182 2.31 -23.11 27.18
CA HIS A 182 2.27 -23.38 28.63
C HIS A 182 1.01 -24.13 29.09
N ASN A 183 -0.03 -24.25 28.25
CA ASN A 183 -1.24 -25.00 28.56
C ASN A 183 -1.06 -26.51 28.40
N ASP A 184 -0.05 -27.08 29.06
CA ASP A 184 0.00 -28.51 29.34
C ASP A 184 -0.58 -28.78 30.73
N HIS A 185 -1.54 -29.72 30.77
CA HIS A 185 -2.18 -30.30 31.95
C HIS A 185 -3.29 -29.52 32.68
N LYS A 186 -4.43 -29.31 32.01
CA LYS A 186 -5.76 -29.53 32.62
C LYS A 186 -6.79 -30.09 31.64
N PHE A 187 -6.42 -31.08 30.81
CA PHE A 187 -7.46 -32.00 30.36
C PHE A 187 -7.84 -32.86 31.56
N VAL A 188 -8.93 -32.43 32.19
CA VAL A 188 -9.66 -33.12 33.25
C VAL A 188 -9.61 -34.62 33.01
N ASN A 189 -9.19 -35.32 34.06
CA ASN A 189 -9.38 -36.73 34.28
C ASN A 189 -10.89 -37.01 34.23
N ILE A 190 -11.48 -37.08 33.03
CA ILE A 190 -12.83 -37.59 32.83
C ILE A 190 -12.67 -39.11 32.83
N GLU A 191 -12.53 -39.65 34.02
CA GLU A 191 -12.77 -41.06 34.25
C GLU A 191 -14.17 -41.40 33.72
N ASN A 192 -14.19 -42.39 32.84
CA ASN A 192 -15.18 -43.44 32.83
C ASN A 192 -16.64 -42.98 32.92
N ASN A 193 -17.19 -42.47 31.82
CA ASN A 193 -18.59 -42.77 31.52
C ASN A 193 -18.83 -43.07 30.04
N LYS A 194 -19.16 -44.36 29.85
CA LYS A 194 -19.65 -45.03 28.65
C LYS A 194 -20.48 -44.11 27.74
N THR A 195 -19.97 -43.82 26.56
CA THR A 195 -20.77 -43.92 25.32
C THR A 195 -19.84 -44.27 24.16
N LYS A 196 -19.91 -45.53 23.69
CA LYS A 196 -19.36 -45.95 22.41
C LYS A 196 -20.15 -45.24 21.29
N LYS A 197 -19.83 -43.97 21.02
CA LYS A 197 -20.19 -43.36 19.73
C LYS A 197 -19.27 -43.99 18.67
N PRO A 198 -19.81 -44.47 17.54
CA PRO A 198 -19.02 -45.22 16.57
C PRO A 198 -17.95 -44.30 15.97
N LYS A 199 -16.67 -44.69 16.04
CA LYS A 199 -15.52 -43.97 15.47
C LYS A 199 -15.72 -43.55 13.99
N LYS A 200 -16.58 -44.29 13.26
CA LYS A 200 -17.02 -43.95 11.89
C LYS A 200 -17.81 -42.63 11.82
N ALA A 201 -18.71 -42.36 12.76
CA ALA A 201 -19.48 -41.12 12.80
C ALA A 201 -18.59 -39.90 13.09
N ALA A 202 -17.61 -40.03 13.99
CA ALA A 202 -16.64 -38.98 14.25
C ALA A 202 -15.77 -38.66 13.02
N ARG A 203 -15.31 -39.68 12.28
CA ARG A 203 -14.53 -39.49 11.04
C ARG A 203 -15.35 -38.80 9.94
N VAL A 204 -16.62 -39.20 9.76
CA VAL A 204 -17.53 -38.56 8.80
C VAL A 204 -17.79 -37.09 9.19
N GLN A 205 -18.04 -36.81 10.48
CA GLN A 205 -18.22 -35.44 10.95
C GLN A 205 -16.97 -34.58 10.77
N LEU A 206 -15.78 -35.12 11.02
CA LEU A 206 -14.51 -34.43 10.74
C LEU A 206 -14.33 -34.16 9.25
N SER A 207 -14.67 -35.12 8.37
CA SER A 207 -14.60 -34.94 6.91
C SER A 207 -15.56 -33.86 6.42
N ILE A 208 -16.82 -33.88 6.89
CA ILE A 208 -17.83 -32.86 6.55
C ILE A 208 -17.37 -31.48 7.03
N THR A 209 -16.85 -31.42 8.25
CA THR A 209 -16.35 -30.17 8.84
C THR A 209 -15.14 -29.63 8.08
N ALA A 210 -14.18 -30.49 7.73
CA ALA A 210 -13.02 -30.13 6.92
C ALA A 210 -13.43 -29.65 5.51
N GLN A 211 -14.39 -30.32 4.88
CA GLN A 211 -14.95 -29.89 3.59
C GLN A 211 -15.65 -28.53 3.70
N ALA A 212 -16.44 -28.30 4.75
CA ALA A 212 -17.10 -27.02 5.00
C ALA A 212 -16.09 -25.88 5.25
N TYR A 213 -14.97 -26.15 5.93
CA TYR A 213 -13.88 -25.18 6.03
C TYR A 213 -13.21 -24.94 4.68
N GLY A 214 -12.97 -26.00 3.91
CA GLY A 214 -12.41 -25.93 2.56
C GLY A 214 -13.21 -25.00 1.65
N THR A 215 -14.52 -25.20 1.58
CA THR A 215 -15.44 -24.37 0.77
C THR A 215 -15.50 -22.92 1.26
N ARG A 216 -15.51 -22.69 2.58
CA ARG A 216 -15.46 -21.32 3.14
C ARG A 216 -14.20 -20.57 2.72
N VAL A 217 -13.04 -21.23 2.76
CA VAL A 217 -11.77 -20.63 2.32
C VAL A 217 -11.80 -20.37 0.80
N ASP A 218 -12.32 -21.30 0.00
CA ASP A 218 -12.46 -21.08 -1.46
C ASP A 218 -13.37 -19.90 -1.79
N SER A 219 -14.52 -19.81 -1.13
CA SER A 219 -15.44 -18.67 -1.32
C SER A 219 -14.78 -17.35 -0.91
N ALA A 220 -14.02 -17.32 0.18
CA ALA A 220 -13.28 -16.13 0.60
C ALA A 220 -12.19 -15.75 -0.41
N LEU A 221 -11.43 -16.73 -0.91
CA LEU A 221 -10.36 -16.52 -1.88
C LEU A 221 -10.90 -16.02 -3.22
N ARG A 222 -12.01 -16.60 -3.73
CA ARG A 222 -12.66 -16.12 -4.95
C ARG A 222 -13.18 -14.69 -4.83
N ARG A 223 -13.78 -14.32 -3.69
CA ARG A 223 -14.23 -12.94 -3.45
C ARG A 223 -13.06 -11.96 -3.42
N ARG A 224 -11.97 -12.32 -2.74
CA ARG A 224 -10.76 -11.48 -2.70
C ARG A 224 -10.15 -11.33 -4.09
N LEU A 225 -10.01 -12.44 -4.83
CA LEU A 225 -9.49 -12.43 -6.19
C LEU A 225 -10.34 -11.52 -7.09
N HIS A 226 -11.66 -11.68 -7.07
CA HIS A 226 -12.57 -10.85 -7.86
C HIS A 226 -12.44 -9.36 -7.51
N SER A 227 -12.40 -9.02 -6.22
CA SER A 227 -12.21 -7.64 -5.78
C SER A 227 -10.87 -7.06 -6.23
N ASN A 228 -9.79 -7.84 -6.17
CA ASN A 228 -8.48 -7.38 -6.60
C ASN A 228 -8.36 -7.26 -8.12
N VAL A 229 -9.03 -8.13 -8.88
CA VAL A 229 -9.10 -8.01 -10.35
C VAL A 229 -9.82 -6.72 -10.76
N ILE A 230 -10.94 -6.39 -10.12
CA ILE A 230 -11.65 -5.11 -10.38
C ILE A 230 -10.74 -3.93 -10.05
N LYS A 231 -10.09 -3.95 -8.87
CA LYS A 231 -9.15 -2.88 -8.49
C LYS A 231 -8.01 -2.72 -9.49
N LEU A 232 -7.49 -3.81 -10.03
CA LEU A 232 -6.44 -3.76 -11.04
C LEU A 232 -6.95 -3.08 -12.32
N GLN A 233 -8.16 -3.45 -12.78
CA GLN A 233 -8.80 -2.80 -13.93
C GLN A 233 -9.04 -1.30 -13.69
N ASP A 234 -9.45 -0.91 -12.48
CA ASP A 234 -9.63 0.49 -12.12
C ASP A 234 -8.30 1.26 -12.15
N LEU A 235 -7.21 0.66 -11.66
CA LEU A 235 -5.87 1.26 -11.72
C LEU A 235 -5.36 1.37 -13.16
N ASP A 236 -5.56 0.35 -13.99
CA ASP A 236 -5.19 0.39 -15.40
C ASP A 236 -5.95 1.51 -16.13
N TRP A 237 -7.24 1.67 -15.85
CA TRP A 237 -8.04 2.77 -16.41
C TRP A 237 -7.53 4.15 -15.94
N GLN A 238 -7.27 4.31 -14.64
CA GLN A 238 -6.71 5.56 -14.10
C GLN A 238 -5.35 5.90 -14.72
N ARG A 239 -4.51 4.88 -14.92
CA ARG A 239 -3.21 5.01 -15.58
C ARG A 239 -3.36 5.52 -17.01
N GLU A 240 -4.26 4.91 -17.78
CA GLU A 240 -4.51 5.32 -19.16
C GLU A 240 -5.04 6.76 -19.25
N GLU A 241 -5.93 7.15 -18.35
CA GLU A 241 -6.45 8.52 -18.28
C GLU A 241 -5.33 9.53 -17.95
N ALA A 242 -4.49 9.22 -16.95
CA ALA A 242 -3.36 10.07 -16.60
C ALA A 242 -2.35 10.21 -17.75
N ILE A 243 -2.17 9.17 -18.57
CA ILE A 243 -1.33 9.22 -19.78
C ILE A 243 -1.97 10.12 -20.84
N ARG A 244 -3.29 10.03 -21.06
CA ARG A 244 -4.00 10.92 -21.99
C ARG A 244 -3.86 12.39 -21.57
N ASP A 245 -4.04 12.69 -20.29
CA ASP A 245 -3.86 14.03 -19.74
C ASP A 245 -2.42 14.53 -19.89
N PHE A 246 -1.45 13.65 -19.67
CA PHE A 246 -0.03 13.98 -19.86
C PHE A 246 0.28 14.34 -21.32
N GLN A 247 -0.23 13.56 -22.28
CA GLN A 247 -0.09 13.84 -23.71
C GLN A 247 -0.80 15.14 -24.11
N SER A 248 -1.97 15.43 -23.53
CA SER A 248 -2.69 16.69 -23.74
C SER A 248 -1.83 17.89 -23.31
N MET A 249 -1.19 17.81 -22.13
CA MET A 249 -0.28 18.86 -21.67
C MET A 249 0.99 18.98 -22.52
N GLU A 250 1.49 17.91 -23.11
CA GLU A 250 2.62 17.96 -24.05
C GLU A 250 2.25 18.72 -25.33
N ASN A 251 1.03 18.54 -25.83
CA ASN A 251 0.49 19.33 -26.94
C ASN A 251 0.31 20.81 -26.56
N GLU A 252 -0.17 21.10 -25.35
CA GLU A 252 -0.30 22.48 -24.86
C GLU A 252 1.06 23.16 -24.70
N LEU A 253 2.05 22.44 -24.18
CA LEU A 253 3.43 22.91 -24.03
C LEU A 253 4.01 23.32 -25.38
N THR A 254 3.99 22.41 -26.34
CA THR A 254 4.52 22.65 -27.70
C THR A 254 3.80 23.81 -28.40
N THR A 255 2.50 23.93 -28.23
CA THR A 255 1.71 25.05 -28.78
C THR A 255 2.09 26.38 -28.12
N THR A 256 2.28 26.39 -26.79
CA THR A 256 2.66 27.58 -26.02
C THR A 256 4.09 28.02 -26.36
N GLU A 257 5.03 27.08 -26.49
CA GLU A 257 6.39 27.34 -26.94
C GLU A 257 6.43 27.97 -28.33
N LYS A 258 5.64 27.43 -29.27
CA LYS A 258 5.49 28.03 -30.60
C LYS A 258 4.95 29.46 -30.52
N SER A 259 3.95 29.70 -29.67
CA SER A 259 3.39 31.05 -29.45
C SER A 259 4.44 32.04 -28.90
N VAL A 260 5.35 31.57 -28.03
CA VAL A 260 6.48 32.40 -27.55
C VAL A 260 7.38 32.79 -28.71
N LEU A 261 7.77 31.85 -29.57
CA LEU A 261 8.63 32.11 -30.73
C LEU A 261 7.98 33.12 -31.69
N ASP A 262 6.72 32.89 -32.07
CA ASP A 262 5.96 33.79 -32.95
C ASP A 262 5.87 35.21 -32.36
N THR A 263 5.68 35.32 -31.05
CA THR A 263 5.63 36.61 -30.35
C THR A 263 7.00 37.29 -30.30
N MET A 264 8.08 36.52 -30.11
CA MET A 264 9.45 37.03 -30.14
C MET A 264 9.82 37.58 -31.54
N ASP A 265 9.38 36.92 -32.61
CA ASP A 265 9.60 37.40 -33.98
C ASP A 265 8.85 38.71 -34.26
N ARG A 266 7.60 38.82 -33.77
CA ARG A 266 6.84 40.09 -33.79
C ARG A 266 7.54 41.17 -32.98
N GLN A 267 8.04 40.84 -31.79
CA GLN A 267 8.80 41.77 -30.95
C GLN A 267 10.02 42.31 -31.69
N LYS A 268 10.79 41.43 -32.34
CA LYS A 268 11.96 41.79 -33.14
C LYS A 268 11.58 42.74 -34.28
N THR A 269 10.52 42.42 -35.01
CA THR A 269 10.00 43.29 -36.10
C THR A 269 9.66 44.70 -35.59
N VAL A 270 9.02 44.81 -34.42
CA VAL A 270 8.70 46.11 -33.79
C VAL A 270 9.97 46.84 -33.34
N GLN A 271 10.96 46.12 -32.81
CA GLN A 271 12.26 46.69 -32.42
C GLN A 271 13.04 47.20 -33.63
N ASP A 272 13.08 46.45 -34.73
CA ASP A 272 13.75 46.85 -35.96
C ASP A 272 13.11 48.12 -36.54
N ARG A 273 11.77 48.21 -36.54
CA ARG A 273 11.03 49.44 -36.91
C ARG A 273 11.35 50.63 -36.01
N LEU A 274 11.48 50.41 -34.70
CA LEU A 274 11.90 51.46 -33.76
C LEU A 274 13.34 51.90 -34.03
N ALA A 275 14.25 50.96 -34.31
CA ALA A 275 15.65 51.24 -34.60
C ALA A 275 15.81 52.04 -35.90
N GLU A 276 15.11 51.66 -36.97
CA GLU A 276 15.10 52.39 -38.24
C GLU A 276 14.65 53.85 -38.04
N ARG A 277 13.65 54.08 -37.18
CA ARG A 277 13.18 55.43 -36.86
C ARG A 277 14.20 56.24 -36.06
N THR A 278 15.02 55.60 -35.22
CA THR A 278 16.10 56.27 -34.50
C THR A 278 17.31 56.64 -35.38
N LEU A 279 17.43 56.04 -36.56
CA LEU A 279 18.51 56.33 -37.51
C LEU A 279 18.20 57.51 -38.46
N ARG A 280 17.03 58.14 -38.33
CA ARG A 280 16.66 59.29 -39.18
C ARG A 280 17.57 60.51 -38.91
N PRO A 281 17.84 61.38 -39.90
CA PRO A 281 18.70 62.54 -39.71
C PRO A 281 18.25 63.47 -38.56
N PHE A 282 19.20 64.22 -38.00
CA PHE A 282 18.94 65.25 -36.98
C PHE A 282 17.98 66.32 -37.54
N GLY A 283 16.75 66.38 -37.02
CA GLY A 283 15.66 67.22 -37.52
C GLY A 283 14.39 66.43 -37.88
N GLU A 284 14.53 65.15 -38.26
CA GLU A 284 13.40 64.25 -38.57
C GLU A 284 13.14 63.20 -37.48
N HIS A 285 13.77 63.37 -36.31
CA HIS A 285 13.52 62.55 -35.14
C HIS A 285 12.10 62.78 -34.63
N THR A 286 11.15 61.99 -35.14
CA THR A 286 9.77 62.13 -34.73
C THR A 286 9.49 61.32 -33.47
N SER A 287 9.39 62.03 -32.35
CA SER A 287 8.63 61.55 -31.18
C SER A 287 7.12 61.67 -31.43
N ASP A 288 6.68 61.14 -32.57
CA ASP A 288 5.29 61.19 -33.01
C ASP A 288 4.44 60.10 -32.34
N GLY A 289 3.13 60.14 -32.64
CA GLY A 289 2.18 59.15 -32.15
C GLY A 289 2.54 57.72 -32.54
N VAL A 290 3.16 57.50 -33.71
CA VAL A 290 3.56 56.16 -34.18
C VAL A 290 4.69 55.61 -33.32
N ASN A 291 5.70 56.42 -32.97
CA ASN A 291 6.77 55.99 -32.08
C ASN A 291 6.22 55.60 -30.70
N ARG A 292 5.27 56.37 -30.16
CA ARG A 292 4.59 56.04 -28.89
C ARG A 292 3.80 54.73 -28.99
N GLN A 293 3.08 54.51 -30.10
CA GLN A 293 2.34 53.27 -30.34
C GLN A 293 3.27 52.05 -30.43
N LEU A 294 4.37 52.14 -31.18
CA LEU A 294 5.36 51.06 -31.29
C LEU A 294 6.01 50.73 -29.93
N ARG A 295 6.33 51.74 -29.12
CA ARG A 295 6.84 51.51 -27.75
C ARG A 295 5.80 50.83 -26.85
N ASN A 296 4.54 51.24 -26.95
CA ASN A 296 3.46 50.61 -26.20
C ASN A 296 3.24 49.15 -26.65
N GLU A 297 3.24 48.90 -27.96
CA GLU A 297 3.15 47.56 -28.53
C GLU A 297 4.32 46.68 -28.07
N LEU A 298 5.55 47.21 -28.09
CA LEU A 298 6.72 46.52 -27.58
C LEU A 298 6.57 46.15 -26.09
N GLY A 299 6.03 47.06 -25.28
CA GLY A 299 5.72 46.80 -23.87
C GLY A 299 4.72 45.66 -23.70
N LYS A 300 3.64 45.65 -24.49
CA LYS A 300 2.62 44.59 -24.49
C LYS A 300 3.20 43.24 -24.92
N LEU A 301 4.03 43.20 -25.98
CA LEU A 301 4.67 41.98 -26.45
C LEU A 301 5.60 41.38 -25.39
N ARG A 302 6.38 42.22 -24.68
CA ARG A 302 7.24 41.77 -23.58
C ARG A 302 6.45 41.18 -22.43
N GLN A 303 5.35 41.83 -22.05
CA GLN A 303 4.46 41.33 -21.00
C GLN A 303 3.84 39.99 -21.40
N PHE A 304 3.36 39.88 -22.63
CA PHE A 304 2.77 38.65 -23.15
C PHE A 304 3.80 37.49 -23.21
N ILE A 305 5.04 37.75 -23.62
CA ILE A 305 6.13 36.74 -23.56
C ILE A 305 6.38 36.29 -22.12
N LYS A 306 6.36 37.21 -21.14
CA LYS A 306 6.53 36.88 -19.73
C LYS A 306 5.39 35.97 -19.23
N GLU A 307 4.16 36.26 -19.62
CA GLU A 307 2.98 35.45 -19.29
C GLU A 307 3.08 34.05 -19.91
N LEU A 308 3.40 33.94 -21.20
CA LEU A 308 3.58 32.65 -21.87
C LEU A 308 4.70 31.82 -21.24
N ARG A 309 5.83 32.43 -20.87
CA ARG A 309 6.92 31.74 -20.14
C ARG A 309 6.47 31.24 -18.77
N THR A 310 5.64 32.03 -18.07
CA THR A 310 5.06 31.62 -16.79
C THR A 310 4.13 30.41 -17.00
N ASN A 311 3.33 30.43 -18.07
CA ASN A 311 2.46 29.30 -18.41
C ASN A 311 3.27 28.03 -18.70
N ILE A 312 4.36 28.13 -19.46
CA ILE A 312 5.28 27.01 -19.71
C ILE A 312 5.78 26.39 -18.40
N GLN A 313 6.19 27.21 -17.42
CA GLN A 313 6.63 26.69 -16.11
C GLN A 313 5.51 25.96 -15.36
N ILE A 314 4.28 26.45 -15.44
CA ILE A 314 3.11 25.80 -14.84
C ILE A 314 2.85 24.44 -15.51
N ILE A 315 2.84 24.39 -16.84
CA ILE A 315 2.63 23.14 -17.60
C ILE A 315 3.71 22.11 -17.24
N ILE A 316 4.99 22.50 -17.19
CA ILE A 316 6.09 21.61 -16.80
C ILE A 316 5.90 21.09 -15.37
N SER A 317 5.50 21.96 -14.44
CA SER A 317 5.22 21.55 -13.05
C SER A 317 4.09 20.52 -12.98
N LEU A 318 3.00 20.71 -13.74
CA LEU A 318 1.89 19.77 -13.80
C LEU A 318 2.29 18.44 -14.46
N GLN A 319 3.07 18.48 -15.53
CA GLN A 319 3.63 17.28 -16.17
C GLN A 319 4.48 16.45 -15.19
N ASN A 320 5.31 17.10 -14.36
CA ASN A 320 6.10 16.41 -13.34
C ASN A 320 5.20 15.74 -12.28
N HIS A 321 4.12 16.40 -11.87
CA HIS A 321 3.14 15.82 -10.94
C HIS A 321 2.42 14.62 -11.55
N LEU A 322 1.93 14.72 -12.80
CA LEU A 322 1.30 13.58 -13.48
C LEU A 322 2.26 12.42 -13.67
N ARG A 323 3.53 12.69 -14.04
CA ARG A 323 4.54 11.64 -14.16
C ARG A 323 4.74 10.90 -12.83
N GLY A 324 4.78 11.63 -11.72
CA GLY A 324 4.84 11.04 -10.38
C GLY A 324 3.59 10.21 -10.04
N ALA A 325 2.40 10.70 -10.39
CA ALA A 325 1.15 9.98 -10.19
C ALA A 325 1.08 8.68 -11.00
N ILE A 326 1.48 8.72 -12.29
CA ILE A 326 1.55 7.54 -13.16
C ILE A 326 2.49 6.49 -12.55
N ALA A 327 3.70 6.89 -12.13
CA ALA A 327 4.65 5.96 -11.51
C ALA A 327 4.09 5.32 -10.22
N HIS A 328 3.36 6.08 -9.41
CA HIS A 328 2.71 5.55 -8.21
C HIS A 328 1.56 4.57 -8.54
N ILE A 329 0.76 4.88 -9.58
CA ILE A 329 -0.28 3.96 -10.06
C ILE A 329 0.36 2.66 -10.58
N ASP A 330 1.45 2.75 -11.34
CA ASP A 330 2.20 1.59 -11.85
C ASP A 330 2.68 0.67 -10.72
N CYS A 331 3.30 1.24 -9.67
CA CYS A 331 3.74 0.45 -8.51
C CYS A 331 2.56 -0.27 -7.83
N ASN A 332 1.44 0.44 -7.60
CA ASN A 332 0.26 -0.16 -6.97
C ASN A 332 -0.38 -1.25 -7.84
N ALA A 333 -0.41 -1.04 -9.17
CA ALA A 333 -0.92 -2.01 -10.12
C ALA A 333 -0.06 -3.27 -10.12
N GLU A 334 1.27 -3.14 -10.06
CA GLU A 334 2.20 -4.26 -9.97
C GLU A 334 1.99 -5.07 -8.66
N ASP A 335 1.87 -4.39 -7.52
CA ASP A 335 1.60 -5.03 -6.23
C ASP A 335 0.27 -5.82 -6.26
N ILE A 336 -0.81 -5.22 -6.79
CA ILE A 336 -2.11 -5.90 -6.90
C ILE A 336 -2.03 -7.06 -7.90
N ALA A 337 -1.33 -6.89 -9.02
CA ALA A 337 -1.15 -7.95 -10.01
C ALA A 337 -0.42 -9.17 -9.42
N GLN A 338 0.60 -8.94 -8.58
CA GLN A 338 1.29 -10.02 -7.84
C GLN A 338 0.32 -10.75 -6.88
N VAL A 339 -0.51 -10.02 -6.14
CA VAL A 339 -1.51 -10.62 -5.24
C VAL A 339 -2.53 -11.44 -6.03
N VAL A 340 -3.03 -10.90 -7.16
CA VAL A 340 -3.95 -11.61 -8.07
C VAL A 340 -3.32 -12.91 -8.56
N LYS A 341 -2.05 -12.87 -8.99
CA LYS A 341 -1.31 -14.05 -9.45
C LYS A 341 -1.22 -15.13 -8.37
N ILE A 342 -0.82 -14.76 -7.14
CA ILE A 342 -0.72 -15.67 -6.00
C ILE A 342 -2.08 -16.31 -5.69
N ASP A 343 -3.16 -15.53 -5.75
CA ASP A 343 -4.51 -16.02 -5.46
C ASP A 343 -5.04 -16.96 -6.54
N GLN A 344 -4.73 -16.69 -7.80
CA GLN A 344 -5.02 -17.60 -8.92
C GLN A 344 -4.27 -18.92 -8.77
N GLU A 345 -2.97 -18.87 -8.46
CA GLU A 345 -2.13 -20.07 -8.25
C GLU A 345 -2.66 -20.91 -7.08
N ARG A 346 -3.04 -20.28 -5.96
CA ARG A 346 -3.65 -20.95 -4.80
C ARG A 346 -4.98 -21.61 -5.15
N LEU A 347 -5.82 -20.96 -5.95
CA LEU A 347 -7.07 -21.57 -6.41
C LEU A 347 -6.82 -22.76 -7.34
N ARG A 348 -5.89 -22.65 -8.29
CA ARG A 348 -5.51 -23.75 -9.20
C ARG A 348 -5.00 -24.97 -8.43
N ALA A 349 -4.06 -24.76 -7.50
CA ALA A 349 -3.51 -25.83 -6.67
C ALA A 349 -4.59 -26.56 -5.86
N ARG A 350 -5.60 -25.83 -5.34
CA ARG A 350 -6.71 -26.42 -4.58
C ARG A 350 -7.74 -27.15 -5.44
N LEU A 351 -7.87 -26.79 -6.71
CA LEU A 351 -8.74 -27.48 -7.67
C LEU A 351 -8.11 -28.76 -8.24
N GLY A 352 -6.83 -29.03 -7.94
CA GLY A 352 -6.11 -30.18 -8.48
C GLY A 352 -5.73 -30.01 -9.95
N ASP A 353 -5.76 -28.78 -10.47
CA ASP A 353 -5.17 -28.42 -11.76
C ASP A 353 -3.64 -28.42 -11.60
N GLU A 354 -3.04 -29.59 -11.46
CA GLU A 354 -1.60 -29.73 -11.62
C GLU A 354 -1.26 -29.56 -13.10
N THR A 355 -0.77 -28.37 -13.47
CA THR A 355 0.04 -28.22 -14.67
C THR A 355 1.26 -29.13 -14.53
N GLY A 356 1.17 -30.31 -15.15
CA GLY A 356 2.29 -31.22 -15.31
C GLY A 356 3.47 -30.47 -15.92
N THR A 357 4.44 -30.12 -15.09
CA THR A 357 5.71 -29.56 -15.55
C THR A 357 6.73 -30.68 -15.42
N ASN A 358 6.80 -31.49 -16.48
CA ASN A 358 7.89 -32.42 -16.70
C ASN A 358 9.13 -31.58 -17.06
N VAL A 359 10.14 -31.65 -16.22
CA VAL A 359 11.42 -30.96 -16.41
C VAL A 359 12.20 -31.70 -17.49
N ASN A 360 12.58 -31.00 -18.57
CA ASN A 360 13.82 -31.31 -19.27
C ASN A 360 14.39 -30.04 -19.93
N ALA A 361 15.70 -29.92 -19.78
CA ALA A 361 16.48 -28.70 -19.91
C ALA A 361 16.89 -28.35 -21.35
N THR A 362 17.39 -27.11 -21.47
CA THR A 362 18.33 -26.59 -22.50
C THR A 362 17.73 -26.24 -23.87
N ASN A 363 17.50 -24.95 -24.10
CA ASN A 363 18.33 -24.16 -25.02
C ASN A 363 17.94 -22.67 -25.03
N THR A 364 18.99 -21.86 -25.10
CA THR A 364 19.06 -20.45 -25.51
C THR A 364 18.07 -20.04 -26.61
N ALA A 365 17.34 -18.94 -26.41
CA ALA A 365 17.22 -17.79 -27.33
C ALA A 365 15.95 -16.94 -27.07
N SER A 366 16.17 -15.63 -26.94
CA SER A 366 15.28 -14.50 -27.27
C SER A 366 13.81 -14.52 -26.81
N LEU A 367 13.50 -13.58 -25.90
CA LEU A 367 12.17 -12.99 -25.68
C LEU A 367 11.57 -12.47 -27.01
N PRO A 368 10.36 -12.89 -27.41
CA PRO A 368 9.58 -12.14 -28.38
C PRO A 368 8.79 -11.06 -27.64
N GLN A 369 8.99 -9.81 -28.05
CA GLN A 369 8.13 -8.69 -27.72
C GLN A 369 6.66 -8.98 -28.11
N PRO A 370 5.67 -8.42 -27.39
CA PRO A 370 4.29 -8.42 -27.88
C PRO A 370 4.21 -7.45 -29.07
N ARG A 371 3.93 -8.01 -30.25
CA ARG A 371 3.48 -7.23 -31.40
C ARG A 371 2.10 -6.69 -31.08
N HIS A 372 1.96 -5.38 -31.12
CA HIS A 372 0.69 -4.71 -31.35
C HIS A 372 0.15 -5.19 -32.70
N ASP A 373 -0.85 -6.06 -32.66
CA ASP A 373 -1.70 -6.33 -33.81
C ASP A 373 -3.06 -5.69 -33.52
N SER A 374 -3.23 -4.51 -34.09
CA SER A 374 -4.49 -3.77 -34.15
C SER A 374 -5.48 -4.56 -35.02
N SER A 375 -6.26 -5.42 -34.38
CA SER A 375 -7.48 -5.97 -34.95
C SER A 375 -8.67 -5.47 -34.12
N GLU A 376 -9.35 -4.48 -34.69
CA GLU A 376 -10.69 -4.04 -34.26
C GLU A 376 -11.63 -5.26 -34.15
N ARG A 377 -11.88 -5.72 -32.92
CA ARG A 377 -13.10 -6.46 -32.61
C ARG A 377 -14.17 -5.44 -32.23
N ARG A 378 -14.86 -4.94 -33.24
CA ARG A 378 -16.14 -4.26 -33.11
C ARG A 378 -17.15 -5.29 -32.55
N MET A 379 -17.36 -5.28 -31.23
CA MET A 379 -18.51 -5.95 -30.64
C MET A 379 -19.74 -5.06 -30.89
N GLU A 380 -20.46 -5.34 -31.97
CA GLU A 380 -21.82 -4.86 -32.16
C GLU A 380 -22.76 -5.70 -31.28
N TYR A 381 -22.89 -5.30 -30.01
CA TYR A 381 -24.10 -5.61 -29.25
C TYR A 381 -24.92 -4.33 -29.18
N PRO A 382 -26.15 -4.30 -29.74
CA PRO A 382 -27.08 -3.21 -29.48
C PRO A 382 -27.33 -3.17 -27.97
N LEU A 383 -26.96 -2.08 -27.33
CA LEU A 383 -27.38 -1.82 -25.96
C LEU A 383 -28.88 -1.53 -26.01
N ASP A 384 -29.69 -2.48 -25.54
CA ASP A 384 -31.10 -2.23 -25.30
C ASP A 384 -31.22 -1.10 -24.27
N ALA A 385 -31.94 -0.04 -24.64
CA ALA A 385 -32.21 1.09 -23.78
C ALA A 385 -32.92 0.61 -22.51
N ILE A 386 -32.34 0.93 -21.36
CA ILE A 386 -32.97 0.75 -20.06
C ILE A 386 -34.25 1.58 -20.07
N LYS A 387 -35.40 0.91 -20.04
CA LYS A 387 -36.69 1.58 -19.82
C LYS A 387 -36.71 2.07 -18.38
N GLU A 388 -36.73 3.39 -18.20
CA GLU A 388 -37.06 4.00 -16.92
C GLU A 388 -38.47 3.52 -16.52
N GLU A 389 -38.58 2.91 -15.35
CA GLU A 389 -39.86 2.54 -14.77
C GLU A 389 -40.56 3.83 -14.30
N ASP A 390 -41.75 4.10 -14.83
CA ASP A 390 -42.60 5.22 -14.43
C ASP A 390 -42.99 5.05 -12.95
N GLU A 391 -42.50 5.93 -12.08
CA GLU A 391 -42.78 5.94 -10.63
C GLU A 391 -44.23 6.35 -10.27
N ASN A 392 -45.16 6.38 -11.23
CA ASN A 392 -46.53 6.88 -11.02
C ASN A 392 -47.57 5.79 -10.68
N ASP A 393 -47.19 4.52 -10.59
CA ASP A 393 -48.13 3.42 -10.27
C ASP A 393 -48.18 3.01 -8.78
N LEU A 394 -47.71 3.89 -7.88
CA LEU A 394 -47.84 3.71 -6.43
C LEU A 394 -48.54 4.91 -5.77
N PHE A 395 -49.84 5.07 -6.05
CA PHE A 395 -50.79 5.74 -5.15
C PHE A 395 -52.17 5.10 -5.16
#